data_AF-A0A0N5CEV6-F1
#
_entry.id   AF-A0A0N5CEV6-F1
#
_cell.length_a   1.000
_cell.length_b   1.000
_cell.length_c   1.000
_cell.angle_alpha   90.00
_cell.angle_beta   90.00
_cell.angle_gamma   90.00
#
_symmetry.space_group_name_H-M   'P 1'
#
loop_
_entity.id
_entity.type
_entity.pdbx_description
1 polymer ?
#
loop_
_entity_poly.entity_id
_entity_poly.type
_entity_poly.pdbx_seq_one_letter_code
_entity_poly.pdbx_strand_id
1 'polypeptide(L)'
;MFRITSLLPNVRLGCGFHTTPLASGSIFMKRQKRLDTDVARQREMRRRKKLEKEIRALQKESKKLIPIDEMAIINEEQLKDFKERERNLVPPSEKDLKEEIILQKEYGNLQSKLWKEDDRWIRNVLSAQERALERLKILSPQLYASAIKIDDDIIKYSFQGPPQKQSQIGYEAPDGDFFDVTKKWT
;
A
#
# COMPACT_ATOMS: atom_id res chain seq x y z
N MET A 1 -4.00 -2.82 46.31
CA MET A 1 -3.12 -3.11 47.46
C MET A 1 -1.97 -2.11 47.47
N PHE A 2 -2.08 -1.03 48.24
CA PHE A 2 -0.94 -0.17 48.57
C PHE A 2 -1.00 0.07 50.08
N ARG A 3 -0.06 -0.55 50.80
CA ARG A 3 0.07 -0.45 52.27
C ARG A 3 0.71 0.89 52.59
N ILE A 4 -0.04 1.77 53.24
CA ILE A 4 0.50 2.99 53.85
C ILE A 4 1.06 2.55 55.20
N THR A 5 2.37 2.34 55.30
CA THR A 5 3.05 2.10 56.57
C THR A 5 3.19 3.42 57.31
N SER A 6 2.47 3.55 58.42
CA SER A 6 2.55 4.66 59.37
C SER A 6 3.90 4.66 60.08
N LEU A 7 4.77 5.59 59.70
CA LEU A 7 5.92 5.98 60.53
C LEU A 7 5.45 7.06 61.51
N LEU A 8 4.97 6.63 62.67
CA LEU A 8 4.86 7.49 63.84
C LEU A 8 6.23 7.55 64.51
N PRO A 9 6.85 8.73 64.69
CA PRO A 9 8.02 8.84 65.54
C PRO A 9 7.58 8.74 67.01
N ASN A 10 8.17 7.79 67.73
CA ASN A 10 8.08 7.65 69.18
C ASN A 10 8.67 8.91 69.84
N VAL A 11 7.80 9.83 70.26
CA VAL A 11 8.18 10.95 71.13
C VAL A 11 7.62 10.67 72.52
N ARG A 12 8.54 10.49 73.46
CA ARG A 12 8.29 10.24 74.88
C ARG A 12 7.37 11.31 75.46
N LEU A 13 6.39 10.86 76.24
CA LEU A 13 5.47 11.68 77.02
C LEU A 13 6.23 12.50 78.06
N GLY A 14 6.30 13.81 77.85
CA GLY A 14 6.69 14.80 78.82
C GLY A 14 5.95 16.10 78.52
N CYS A 15 5.04 16.48 79.42
CA CYS A 15 4.26 17.73 79.48
C CYS A 15 3.26 18.03 78.33
N GLY A 16 2.03 18.36 78.71
CA GLY A 16 0.89 18.52 77.80
C GLY A 16 0.94 19.78 76.94
N PHE A 17 1.13 19.59 75.64
CA PHE A 17 0.79 20.59 74.63
C PHE A 17 -0.25 20.04 73.66
N HIS A 18 -1.36 20.75 73.59
CA HIS A 18 -2.49 20.51 72.70
C HIS A 18 -2.06 20.71 71.24
N THR A 19 -2.09 19.67 70.41
CA THR A 19 -1.92 19.82 68.97
C THR A 19 -3.25 20.25 68.35
N THR A 20 -3.44 21.55 68.15
CA THR A 20 -4.50 22.05 67.26
C THR A 20 -4.28 21.43 65.87
N PRO A 21 -5.29 20.78 65.25
CA PRO A 21 -5.13 20.29 63.89
C PRO A 21 -4.85 21.49 62.98
N LEU A 22 -3.71 21.46 62.28
CA LEU A 22 -3.39 22.42 61.22
C LEU A 22 -4.61 22.52 60.30
N ALA A 23 -5.23 23.70 60.25
CA ALA A 23 -6.13 24.07 59.18
C ALA A 23 -5.31 24.19 57.89
N SER A 24 -4.95 23.04 57.31
CA SER A 24 -4.30 22.95 56.00
C SER A 24 -5.31 23.33 54.93
N GLY A 25 -5.47 24.64 54.75
CA GLY A 25 -6.26 25.28 53.70
C GLY A 25 -6.41 26.75 54.03
N SER A 26 -5.90 27.64 53.16
CA SER A 26 -6.15 29.08 53.31
C SER A 26 -7.66 29.34 53.34
N ILE A 27 -8.09 30.34 54.13
CA ILE A 27 -9.52 30.71 54.30
C ILE A 27 -10.19 31.07 52.96
N PHE A 28 -9.39 31.33 51.92
CA PHE A 28 -9.82 31.67 50.57
C PHE A 28 -9.85 30.49 49.58
N MET A 29 -9.37 29.29 49.94
CA MET A 29 -9.38 28.12 49.05
C MET A 29 -10.62 27.26 49.26
N LYS A 30 -11.57 27.36 48.32
CA LYS A 30 -12.75 26.48 48.27
C LYS A 30 -12.34 25.06 47.91
N ARG A 31 -12.86 24.06 48.64
CA ARG A 31 -12.68 22.63 48.33
C ARG A 31 -13.13 22.34 46.90
N GLN A 32 -12.26 21.73 46.09
CA GLN A 32 -12.62 21.30 44.74
C GLN A 32 -13.73 20.26 44.82
N LYS A 33 -14.90 20.61 44.26
CA LYS A 33 -16.05 19.70 44.21
C LYS A 33 -15.76 18.56 43.23
N ARG A 34 -16.09 17.33 43.64
CA ARG A 34 -16.11 16.20 42.71
C ARG A 34 -17.15 16.51 41.62
N LEU A 35 -16.82 16.22 40.37
CA LEU A 35 -17.75 16.36 39.26
C LEU A 35 -18.94 15.42 39.47
N ASP A 36 -20.15 15.91 39.19
CA ASP A 36 -21.36 15.09 39.20
C ASP A 36 -21.21 13.92 38.23
N THR A 37 -21.73 12.76 38.61
CA THR A 37 -21.60 11.50 37.86
C THR A 37 -22.17 11.62 36.43
N ASP A 38 -23.28 12.35 36.28
CA ASP A 38 -23.90 12.59 34.97
C ASP A 38 -23.07 13.53 34.09
N VAL A 39 -22.44 14.56 34.68
CA VAL A 39 -21.54 15.47 33.94
C VAL A 39 -20.27 14.73 33.50
N ALA A 40 -19.74 13.82 34.33
CA ALA A 40 -18.62 12.96 33.97
C ALA A 40 -18.97 12.02 32.80
N ARG A 41 -20.12 11.35 32.86
CA ARG A 41 -20.63 10.46 31.80
C ARG A 41 -20.86 11.23 30.48
N GLN A 42 -21.40 12.45 30.55
CA GLN A 42 -21.58 13.30 29.37
C GLN A 42 -20.24 13.72 28.73
N ARG A 43 -19.22 14.03 29.54
CA ARG A 43 -17.87 14.36 29.03
C ARG A 43 -17.22 13.16 28.34
N GLU A 44 -17.35 11.98 28.91
CA GLU A 44 -16.87 10.72 28.32
C GLU A 44 -17.57 10.43 26.98
N MET A 45 -18.90 10.51 26.93
CA MET A 45 -19.67 10.30 25.69
C MET A 45 -19.30 11.30 24.59
N ARG A 46 -19.02 12.56 24.96
CA ARG A 46 -18.51 13.56 24.01
C ARG A 46 -17.12 13.21 23.48
N ARG A 47 -16.22 12.71 24.33
CA ARG A 47 -14.88 12.24 23.92
C ARG A 47 -14.97 11.04 22.98
N ARG A 48 -15.79 10.04 23.33
CA ARG A 48 -16.03 8.85 22.51
C ARG A 48 -16.57 9.21 21.12
N LYS A 49 -17.56 10.11 21.05
CA LYS A 49 -18.11 10.58 19.77
C LYS A 49 -17.11 11.35 18.92
N LYS A 50 -16.17 12.09 19.53
CA LYS A 50 -15.10 12.79 18.80
C LYS A 50 -14.12 11.79 18.19
N LEU A 51 -13.63 10.86 19.00
CA LEU A 51 -12.72 9.80 18.55
C LEU A 51 -13.35 8.95 17.45
N GLU A 52 -14.64 8.62 17.57
CA GLU A 52 -15.35 7.86 16.54
C GLU A 52 -15.43 8.63 15.20
N LYS A 53 -15.64 9.95 15.24
CA LYS A 53 -15.62 10.78 14.03
C LYS A 53 -14.24 10.86 13.39
N GLU A 54 -13.19 11.00 14.21
CA GLU A 54 -11.80 11.03 13.76
C GLU A 54 -11.41 9.68 13.13
N ILE A 55 -11.75 8.55 13.76
CA ILE A 55 -11.54 7.22 13.20
C ILE A 55 -12.27 7.07 11.86
N ARG A 56 -13.53 7.53 11.76
CA ARG A 56 -14.28 7.49 10.49
C ARG A 56 -13.63 8.37 9.41
N ALA A 57 -13.06 9.52 9.78
CA ALA A 57 -12.35 10.39 8.85
C ALA A 57 -11.07 9.74 8.33
N LEU A 58 -10.25 9.18 9.24
CA LEU A 58 -9.03 8.44 8.89
C LEU A 58 -9.32 7.21 8.02
N GLN A 59 -10.39 6.46 8.32
CA GLN A 59 -10.83 5.32 7.49
C GLN A 59 -11.32 5.73 6.11
N LYS A 60 -11.81 6.96 5.95
CA LYS A 60 -12.21 7.50 4.64
C LYS A 60 -10.97 7.93 3.85
N GLU A 61 -10.00 8.53 4.52
CA GLU A 61 -8.72 8.94 3.95
C GLU A 61 -7.87 7.75 3.50
N SER A 62 -7.77 6.72 4.32
CA SER A 62 -7.00 5.49 4.01
C SER A 62 -7.52 4.73 2.79
N LYS A 63 -8.74 5.02 2.33
CA LYS A 63 -9.35 4.43 1.14
C LYS A 63 -9.11 5.25 -0.13
N LYS A 64 -8.58 6.47 -0.01
CA LYS A 64 -8.20 7.27 -1.17
C LYS A 64 -6.96 6.61 -1.78
N LEU A 65 -7.04 6.25 -3.05
CA LEU A 65 -5.90 5.72 -3.80
C LEU A 65 -4.94 6.87 -4.14
N ILE A 66 -3.66 6.55 -4.20
CA ILE A 66 -2.64 7.46 -4.74
C ILE A 66 -2.98 7.69 -6.22
N PRO A 67 -3.00 8.94 -6.71
CA PRO A 67 -3.25 9.21 -8.12
C PRO A 67 -2.12 8.64 -8.99
N ILE A 68 -2.47 8.17 -10.19
CA ILE A 68 -1.50 7.68 -11.18
C ILE A 68 -1.14 8.86 -12.08
N ASP A 69 0.06 9.42 -11.87
CA ASP A 69 0.54 10.60 -12.60
C ASP A 69 0.50 10.40 -14.12
N GLU A 70 0.83 9.21 -14.63
CA GLU A 70 0.83 8.89 -16.08
C GLU A 70 -0.57 8.86 -16.71
N MET A 71 -1.61 8.55 -15.92
CA MET A 71 -2.98 8.50 -16.41
C MET A 71 -3.68 9.87 -16.33
N ALA A 72 -3.08 10.86 -15.67
CA ALA A 72 -3.64 12.20 -15.59
C ALA A 72 -3.56 12.87 -16.98
N ILE A 73 -4.71 12.99 -17.64
CA ILE A 73 -4.84 13.33 -19.06
C ILE A 73 -4.24 14.71 -19.41
N ILE A 74 -4.10 15.62 -18.44
CA ILE A 74 -3.69 16.99 -18.69
C ILE A 74 -2.86 17.51 -17.52
N ASN A 75 -1.56 17.72 -17.75
CA ASN A 75 -0.82 18.67 -16.93
C ASN A 75 -1.37 20.06 -17.28
N GLU A 76 -1.93 20.79 -16.32
CA GLU A 76 -2.53 22.12 -16.55
C GLU A 76 -1.56 23.10 -17.23
N GLU A 77 -0.25 22.90 -17.02
CA GLU A 77 0.84 23.62 -17.66
C GLU A 77 0.91 23.35 -19.18
N GLN A 78 0.73 22.10 -19.61
CA GLN A 78 0.77 21.73 -21.03
C GLN A 78 -0.43 22.28 -21.81
N LEU A 79 -1.56 22.51 -21.14
CA LEU A 79 -2.75 23.11 -21.75
C LEU A 79 -2.58 24.62 -22.01
N LYS A 80 -1.82 25.33 -21.15
CA LYS A 80 -1.56 26.77 -21.29
C LYS A 80 -0.76 27.08 -22.55
N ASP A 81 0.25 26.26 -22.83
CA ASP A 81 1.17 26.45 -23.95
C ASP A 81 0.72 25.68 -25.22
N PHE A 82 -0.49 25.11 -25.23
CA PHE A 82 -0.95 24.22 -26.29
C PHE A 82 -0.78 24.83 -27.69
N LYS A 83 -1.18 26.10 -27.85
CA LYS A 83 -1.10 26.81 -29.13
C LYS A 83 0.33 27.07 -29.60
N GLU A 84 1.29 27.18 -28.68
CA GLU A 84 2.70 27.42 -29.00
C GLU A 84 3.45 26.11 -29.29
N ARG A 85 2.96 24.99 -28.73
CA ARG A 85 3.58 23.65 -28.84
C ARG A 85 2.88 22.76 -29.87
N GLU A 86 1.79 23.22 -30.46
CA GLU A 86 1.07 22.51 -31.51
C GLU A 86 1.99 22.32 -32.73
N ARG A 87 2.13 21.06 -33.18
CA ARG A 87 2.89 20.74 -34.38
C ARG A 87 1.97 20.88 -35.58
N ASN A 88 2.31 21.76 -36.51
CA ASN A 88 1.62 21.85 -37.80
C ASN A 88 1.97 20.63 -38.66
N LEU A 89 1.12 19.60 -38.62
CA LEU A 89 1.29 18.38 -39.41
C LEU A 89 0.75 18.56 -40.83
N VAL A 90 1.48 18.05 -41.81
CA VAL A 90 1.03 17.98 -43.20
C VAL A 90 -0.02 16.86 -43.31
N PRO A 91 -1.17 17.08 -43.97
CA PRO A 91 -2.14 16.01 -44.16
C PRO A 91 -1.52 14.88 -45.01
N PRO A 92 -1.78 13.61 -44.67
CA PRO A 92 -1.20 12.48 -45.39
C PRO A 92 -1.72 12.41 -46.83
N SER A 93 -0.87 11.93 -47.76
CA SER A 93 -1.29 11.69 -49.14
C SER A 93 -2.25 10.51 -49.21
N GLU A 94 -3.10 10.46 -50.23
CA GLU A 94 -3.96 9.29 -50.49
C GLU A 94 -3.16 7.99 -50.70
N LYS A 95 -1.91 8.10 -51.18
CA LYS A 95 -1.00 6.95 -51.33
C LYS A 95 -0.58 6.43 -49.96
N ASP A 96 -0.10 7.32 -49.10
CA ASP A 96 0.35 7.01 -47.73
C ASP A 96 -0.77 6.35 -46.92
N LEU A 97 -2.01 6.88 -47.02
CA LEU A 97 -3.18 6.30 -46.36
C LEU A 97 -3.48 4.87 -46.85
N LYS A 98 -3.34 4.62 -48.16
CA LYS A 98 -3.54 3.26 -48.72
C LYS A 98 -2.46 2.31 -48.25
N GLU A 99 -1.20 2.75 -48.18
CA GLU A 99 -0.08 1.96 -47.67
C GLU A 99 -0.28 1.61 -46.20
N GLU A 100 -0.69 2.57 -45.36
CA GLU A 100 -1.02 2.34 -43.95
C GLU A 100 -2.11 1.28 -43.78
N ILE A 101 -3.19 1.36 -44.58
CA ILE A 101 -4.27 0.36 -44.54
C ILE A 101 -3.76 -1.04 -44.91
N ILE A 102 -2.87 -1.15 -45.90
CA ILE A 102 -2.28 -2.43 -46.30
C ILE A 102 -1.41 -2.98 -45.16
N LEU A 103 -0.53 -2.15 -44.59
CA LEU A 103 0.33 -2.52 -43.47
C LEU A 103 -0.47 -2.97 -42.25
N GLN A 104 -1.56 -2.27 -41.92
CA GLN A 104 -2.41 -2.64 -40.79
C GLN A 104 -3.11 -3.99 -41.01
N LYS A 105 -3.56 -4.27 -42.24
CA LYS A 105 -4.14 -5.57 -42.60
C LYS A 105 -3.11 -6.69 -42.49
N GLU A 106 -1.90 -6.47 -43.02
CA GLU A 106 -0.81 -7.44 -42.95
C GLU A 106 -0.41 -7.71 -41.50
N TYR A 107 -0.24 -6.66 -40.70
CA TYR A 107 0.06 -6.76 -39.28
C TYR A 107 -1.04 -7.53 -38.52
N GLY A 108 -2.31 -7.24 -38.76
CA GLY A 108 -3.43 -7.97 -38.17
C GLY A 108 -3.44 -9.46 -38.54
N ASN A 109 -3.09 -9.78 -39.79
CA ASN A 109 -2.95 -11.16 -40.25
C ASN A 109 -1.78 -11.88 -39.56
N LEU A 110 -0.63 -11.21 -39.40
CA LEU A 110 0.53 -11.75 -38.70
C LEU A 110 0.22 -12.01 -37.24
N GLN A 111 -0.39 -11.05 -36.55
CA GLN A 111 -0.77 -11.19 -35.15
C GLN A 111 -1.74 -12.36 -34.94
N SER A 112 -2.71 -12.51 -35.85
CA SER A 112 -3.66 -13.63 -35.84
C SER A 112 -2.97 -14.98 -36.04
N LYS A 113 -1.89 -15.05 -36.83
CA LYS A 113 -1.09 -16.28 -37.00
C LYS A 113 -0.32 -16.59 -35.72
N LEU A 114 0.36 -15.59 -35.15
CA LEU A 114 1.12 -15.74 -33.91
C LEU A 114 0.23 -16.26 -32.77
N TRP A 115 -0.96 -15.67 -32.59
CA TRP A 115 -1.91 -16.13 -31.57
C TRP A 115 -2.36 -17.57 -31.77
N LYS A 116 -2.56 -18.03 -33.01
CA LYS A 116 -2.91 -19.42 -33.30
C LYS A 116 -1.76 -20.38 -32.98
N GLU A 117 -0.52 -19.96 -33.20
CA GLU A 117 0.67 -20.73 -32.87
C GLU A 117 0.85 -20.85 -31.35
N ASP A 118 0.73 -19.74 -30.62
CA ASP A 118 0.78 -19.71 -29.15
C ASP A 118 -0.30 -20.60 -28.54
N ASP A 119 -1.54 -20.44 -29.01
CA ASP A 119 -2.70 -21.22 -28.55
C ASP A 119 -2.53 -22.72 -28.84
N ARG A 120 -1.99 -23.08 -30.01
CA ARG A 120 -1.63 -24.47 -30.34
C ARG A 120 -0.54 -24.98 -29.39
N TRP A 121 0.49 -24.19 -29.12
CA TRP A 121 1.58 -24.56 -28.22
C TRP A 121 1.06 -24.81 -26.79
N ILE A 122 0.27 -23.88 -26.24
CA ILE A 122 -0.34 -24.00 -24.91
C ILE A 122 -1.19 -25.28 -24.83
N ARG A 123 -2.07 -25.53 -25.81
CA ARG A 123 -2.90 -26.75 -25.84
C ARG A 123 -2.07 -28.02 -25.87
N ASN A 124 -0.99 -28.04 -26.66
CA ASN A 124 -0.11 -29.20 -26.73
C ASN A 124 0.60 -29.46 -25.40
N VAL A 125 1.11 -28.41 -24.75
CA VAL A 125 1.77 -28.50 -23.44
C VAL A 125 0.80 -29.01 -22.39
N LEU A 126 -0.42 -28.45 -22.33
CA LEU A 126 -1.47 -28.91 -21.40
C LEU A 126 -1.86 -30.37 -21.64
N SER A 127 -2.09 -30.76 -22.89
CA SER A 127 -2.44 -32.16 -23.20
C SER A 127 -1.31 -33.13 -22.87
N ALA A 128 -0.04 -32.73 -23.08
CA ALA A 128 1.11 -33.53 -22.70
C ALA A 128 1.23 -33.67 -21.18
N GLN A 129 1.01 -32.57 -20.44
CA GLN A 129 1.00 -32.56 -18.98
C GLN A 129 -0.10 -33.47 -18.42
N GLU A 130 -1.33 -33.38 -18.93
CA GLU A 130 -2.46 -34.22 -18.53
C GLU A 130 -2.15 -35.71 -18.73
N ARG A 131 -1.70 -36.10 -19.94
CA ARG A 131 -1.31 -37.48 -20.24
C ARG A 131 -0.20 -37.99 -19.32
N ALA A 132 0.79 -37.15 -19.02
CA ALA A 132 1.87 -37.49 -18.09
C ALA A 132 1.34 -37.74 -16.68
N LEU A 133 0.41 -36.91 -16.19
CA LEU A 133 -0.21 -37.05 -14.87
C LEU A 133 -1.12 -38.28 -14.78
N GLU A 134 -1.91 -38.57 -15.82
CA GLU A 134 -2.73 -39.79 -15.90
C GLU A 134 -1.85 -41.04 -15.84
N ARG A 135 -0.74 -41.05 -16.59
CA ARG A 135 0.20 -42.16 -16.57
C ARG A 135 0.88 -42.30 -15.20
N LEU A 136 1.28 -41.18 -14.59
CA LEU A 136 1.88 -41.16 -13.26
C LEU A 136 0.93 -41.70 -12.20
N LYS A 137 -0.36 -41.37 -12.28
CA LYS A 137 -1.40 -41.86 -11.36
C LYS A 137 -1.53 -43.39 -11.39
N ILE A 138 -1.41 -44.00 -12.57
CA ILE A 138 -1.45 -45.47 -12.73
C ILE A 138 -0.19 -46.13 -12.16
N LEU A 139 0.98 -45.52 -12.36
CA LEU A 139 2.27 -46.09 -11.94
C LEU A 139 2.56 -45.90 -10.45
N SER A 140 2.28 -44.71 -9.91
CA SER A 140 2.55 -44.34 -8.51
C SER A 140 1.59 -43.27 -8.00
N PRO A 141 0.57 -43.66 -7.21
CA PRO A 141 -0.37 -42.72 -6.60
C PRO A 141 0.29 -41.73 -5.63
N GLN A 142 1.36 -42.14 -4.95
CA GLN A 142 2.09 -41.30 -4.00
C GLN A 142 2.78 -40.12 -4.69
N LEU A 143 3.46 -40.38 -5.82
CA LEU A 143 4.13 -39.33 -6.61
C LEU A 143 3.12 -38.39 -7.27
N TYR A 144 1.98 -38.93 -7.73
CA TYR A 144 0.88 -38.11 -8.23
C TYR A 144 0.36 -37.15 -7.16
N ALA A 145 0.15 -37.63 -5.93
CA ALA A 145 -0.29 -36.80 -4.82
C ALA A 145 0.72 -35.71 -4.43
N SER A 146 2.02 -35.94 -4.60
CA SER A 146 3.02 -34.87 -4.44
C SER A 146 3.03 -33.88 -5.60
N ALA A 147 2.90 -34.36 -6.85
CA ALA A 147 3.02 -33.52 -8.05
C ALA A 147 1.87 -32.51 -8.22
N ILE A 148 0.69 -32.80 -7.66
CA ILE A 148 -0.47 -31.89 -7.72
C ILE A 148 -0.37 -30.75 -6.68
N LYS A 149 0.46 -30.91 -5.65
CA LYS A 149 0.59 -29.88 -4.62
C LYS A 149 1.15 -28.61 -5.26
N ILE A 150 0.51 -27.49 -4.93
CA ILE A 150 1.00 -26.17 -5.31
C ILE A 150 2.27 -25.91 -4.51
N ASP A 151 3.31 -25.43 -5.18
CA ASP A 151 4.54 -25.01 -4.53
C ASP A 151 4.43 -23.52 -4.16
N ASP A 152 4.40 -23.25 -2.86
CA ASP A 152 4.24 -21.89 -2.30
C ASP A 152 5.44 -20.98 -2.66
N ASP A 153 6.60 -21.55 -2.97
CA ASP A 153 7.80 -20.79 -3.31
C ASP A 153 7.73 -20.19 -4.73
N ILE A 154 6.98 -20.81 -5.64
CA ILE A 154 6.80 -20.33 -7.03
C ILE A 154 6.04 -18.99 -7.08
N ILE A 155 5.22 -18.68 -6.06
CA ILE A 155 4.42 -17.46 -6.02
C ILE A 155 5.29 -16.19 -5.97
N LYS A 156 6.55 -16.31 -5.50
CA LYS A 156 7.51 -15.18 -5.39
C LYS A 156 8.48 -15.13 -6.57
N TYR A 157 8.00 -15.38 -7.77
CA TYR A 157 8.82 -15.32 -8.97
C TYR A 157 9.03 -13.89 -9.46
N SER A 158 10.29 -13.47 -9.63
CA SER A 158 10.67 -12.21 -10.27
C SER A 158 11.35 -12.50 -11.59
N PHE A 159 10.81 -11.94 -12.68
CA PHE A 159 11.35 -12.08 -14.02
C PHE A 159 11.67 -10.70 -14.59
N GLN A 160 12.90 -10.54 -15.09
CA GLN A 160 13.29 -9.39 -15.88
C GLN A 160 13.25 -9.81 -17.35
N GLY A 161 12.59 -9.00 -18.18
CA GLY A 161 12.50 -9.25 -19.61
C GLY A 161 13.89 -9.27 -20.29
N PRO A 162 14.01 -9.88 -21.48
CA PRO A 162 15.26 -9.89 -22.21
C PRO A 162 15.70 -8.45 -22.55
N PRO A 163 16.95 -8.06 -22.30
CA PRO A 163 17.43 -6.72 -22.63
C PRO A 163 17.61 -6.57 -24.14
N GLN A 164 17.51 -5.34 -24.65
CA GLN A 164 17.73 -5.06 -26.08
C GLN A 164 19.16 -5.41 -26.53
N LYS A 165 20.15 -5.21 -25.64
CA LYS A 165 21.54 -5.59 -25.84
C LYS A 165 22.03 -6.38 -24.64
N GLN A 166 22.90 -7.36 -24.89
CA GLN A 166 23.55 -8.12 -23.82
C GLN A 166 24.48 -7.21 -23.00
N SER A 167 24.68 -7.57 -21.73
CA SER A 167 25.62 -6.87 -20.86
C SER A 167 27.05 -6.99 -21.39
N GLN A 168 27.80 -5.89 -21.30
CA GLN A 168 29.21 -5.87 -21.67
C GLN A 168 30.05 -6.23 -20.44
N ILE A 169 30.94 -7.23 -20.60
CA ILE A 169 31.85 -7.64 -19.54
C ILE A 169 32.90 -6.54 -19.35
N GLY A 170 33.07 -6.05 -18.12
CA GLY A 170 34.04 -4.99 -17.80
C GLY A 170 33.55 -3.56 -18.08
N TYR A 171 32.26 -3.36 -18.30
CA TYR A 171 31.70 -2.01 -18.36
C TYR A 171 31.70 -1.37 -16.97
N GLU A 172 32.46 -0.30 -16.81
CA GLU A 172 32.45 0.56 -15.62
C GLU A 172 31.45 1.70 -15.85
N ALA A 173 30.37 1.70 -15.07
CA ALA A 173 29.39 2.78 -15.12
C ALA A 173 30.01 4.07 -14.53
N PRO A 174 29.69 5.25 -15.09
CA PRO A 174 30.09 6.51 -14.49
C PRO A 174 29.46 6.69 -13.10
N ASP A 175 30.16 7.38 -12.22
CA ASP A 175 29.68 7.67 -10.86
C ASP A 175 28.54 8.70 -10.87
N GLY A 176 27.59 8.56 -9.95
CA GLY A 176 26.43 9.43 -9.85
C GLY A 176 25.51 9.13 -8.66
N ASP A 177 24.94 10.19 -8.08
CA ASP A 177 24.01 10.10 -6.95
C ASP A 177 22.57 9.85 -7.44
N PHE A 178 21.86 8.94 -6.78
CA PHE A 178 20.42 8.72 -6.99
C PHE A 178 19.61 9.50 -5.95
N PHE A 179 18.82 10.47 -6.41
CA PHE A 179 17.86 11.19 -5.59
C PHE A 179 16.42 10.78 -5.93
N ASP A 180 15.73 10.22 -4.95
CA ASP A 180 14.32 9.85 -5.10
C ASP A 180 13.43 11.10 -5.06
N VAL A 181 12.84 11.44 -6.21
CA VAL A 181 11.92 12.57 -6.41
C VAL A 181 10.45 12.15 -6.39
N THR A 182 10.13 10.94 -5.91
CA THR A 182 8.74 10.48 -5.84
C THR A 182 7.88 11.39 -4.97
N LYS A 183 6.74 11.81 -5.53
CA LYS A 183 5.77 12.67 -4.84
C LYS A 183 5.13 11.88 -3.70
N LYS A 184 5.24 12.41 -2.47
CA LYS A 184 4.55 11.86 -1.30
C LYS A 184 3.17 12.47 -1.20
N TRP A 185 2.15 11.63 -1.24
CA TRP A 185 0.75 12.02 -1.08
C TRP A 185 0.35 11.76 0.37
N THR A 186 0.18 12.82 1.17
CA THR A 186 -0.30 12.76 2.57
C THR A 186 -1.74 13.22 2.67
#